data_AF-A0A1C6P602-F1
#
_entry.id   AF-A0A1C6P602-F1
#
_cell.length_a   1.000
_cell.length_b   1.000
_cell.length_c   1.000
_cell.angle_alpha   90.00
_cell.angle_beta   90.00
_cell.angle_gamma   90.00
#
_symmetry.space_group_name_H-M   'P 1'
#
loop_
_entity.id
_entity.type
_entity.pdbx_description
1 polymer ?
#
loop_
_entity_poly.entity_id
_entity_poly.type
_entity_poly.pdbx_seq_one_letter_code
_entity_poly.pdbx_strand_id
1 'polypeptide(L)'
;MRLISSSPRRALVPFVAAVALLTTAFSSTAGAWDQCGSVITAPLARPVAADEPCPSTDPVVCRIRVLPMDEKVEAQRTRMSYHGLLEDMRRTESAMREAGATDEEIARKLVDMRNQAKEITRAGMSPEEVRILEERNTAKYGNPLGPTADQLYAKYGSWQKVIEASTRTSSAVDRELALEYRPCPV
;
A
#
# COMPACT_ATOMS: atom_id res chain seq x y z
N MET A 1 -20.18 83.90 42.81
CA MET A 1 -20.22 83.22 44.13
C MET A 1 -20.56 81.75 43.88
N ARG A 2 -19.63 80.85 44.24
CA ARG A 2 -19.78 79.41 44.64
C ARG A 2 -20.62 78.47 43.75
N LEU A 3 -20.28 77.21 43.49
CA LEU A 3 -19.14 76.30 43.77
C LEU A 3 -19.36 75.07 42.84
N ILE A 4 -18.28 74.62 42.19
CA ILE A 4 -17.80 73.22 42.02
C ILE A 4 -18.85 72.08 41.94
N SER A 5 -18.82 71.29 40.86
CA SER A 5 -18.68 69.84 40.98
C SER A 5 -18.18 69.17 39.71
N SER A 6 -17.21 68.30 39.93
CA SER A 6 -16.34 67.56 39.01
C SER A 6 -16.94 66.25 38.51
N SER A 7 -16.53 65.80 37.33
CA SER A 7 -16.55 64.38 36.96
C SER A 7 -15.27 63.98 36.21
N PRO A 8 -14.68 62.81 36.52
CA PRO A 8 -13.32 62.49 36.12
C PRO A 8 -13.25 61.77 34.76
N ARG A 9 -12.16 62.04 34.05
CA ARG A 9 -11.74 61.30 32.85
C ARG A 9 -11.27 59.90 33.26
N ARG A 10 -11.91 58.85 32.75
CA ARG A 10 -11.37 57.48 32.80
C ARG A 10 -10.22 57.37 31.79
N ALA A 11 -8.99 57.30 32.28
CA ALA A 11 -7.85 56.85 31.50
C ALA A 11 -7.72 55.32 31.68
N LEU A 12 -7.68 54.59 30.56
CA LEU A 12 -7.43 53.16 30.51
C LEU A 12 -6.01 52.86 31.01
N VAL A 13 -5.91 51.88 31.91
CA VAL A 13 -4.66 51.18 32.24
C VAL A 13 -4.54 49.98 31.30
N PRO A 14 -3.43 49.76 30.57
CA PRO A 14 -3.24 48.50 29.89
C PRO A 14 -2.73 47.47 30.91
N PHE A 15 -3.57 46.48 31.21
CA PHE A 15 -3.15 45.26 31.89
C PHE A 15 -2.33 44.44 30.89
N VAL A 16 -1.01 44.39 31.06
CA VAL A 16 -0.14 43.47 30.32
C VAL A 16 -0.34 42.08 30.95
N ALA A 17 -1.20 41.27 30.34
CA ALA A 17 -1.34 39.86 30.69
C ALA A 17 -0.19 39.08 30.05
N ALA A 18 0.80 38.68 30.86
CA ALA A 18 1.81 37.71 30.47
C ALA A 18 1.16 36.32 30.40
N VAL A 19 0.74 35.91 29.20
CA VAL A 19 0.31 34.54 28.91
C VAL A 19 1.56 33.68 28.78
N ALA A 20 1.85 32.89 29.81
CA ALA A 20 2.86 31.85 29.75
C ALA A 20 2.40 30.78 28.74
N LEU A 21 3.02 30.78 27.55
CA LEU A 21 2.88 29.72 26.57
C LEU A 21 3.59 28.46 27.11
N LEU A 22 2.83 27.62 27.82
CA LEU A 22 3.18 26.22 28.02
C LEU A 22 3.13 25.55 26.65
N THR A 23 4.28 25.47 25.99
CA THR A 23 4.48 24.60 24.83
C THR A 23 4.46 23.17 25.32
N THR A 24 3.27 22.56 25.31
CA THR A 24 3.16 21.11 25.35
C THR A 24 3.76 20.58 24.06
N ALA A 25 5.04 20.22 24.12
CA ALA A 25 5.65 19.38 23.09
C ALA A 25 4.89 18.05 23.07
N PHE A 26 3.90 17.93 22.19
CA PHE A 26 3.36 16.65 21.78
C PHE A 26 4.48 15.92 21.03
N SER A 27 5.30 15.18 21.76
CA SER A 27 6.11 14.14 21.17
C SER A 27 5.16 13.05 20.72
N SER A 28 4.75 13.09 19.46
CA SER A 28 4.10 11.97 18.79
C SER A 28 5.09 10.81 18.78
N THR A 29 5.00 9.91 19.76
CA THR A 29 5.60 8.59 19.64
C THR A 29 4.79 7.87 18.56
N ALA A 30 5.20 8.04 17.31
CA ALA A 30 4.69 7.27 16.19
C ALA A 30 4.86 5.79 16.57
N GLY A 31 3.75 5.11 16.81
CA GLY A 31 3.76 3.75 17.34
C GLY A 31 4.33 2.78 16.30
N ALA A 32 4.68 1.55 16.70
CA ALA A 32 5.08 0.50 15.77
C ALA A 32 4.05 0.23 14.64
N TRP A 33 2.80 0.67 14.83
CA TRP A 33 1.72 0.62 13.85
C TRP A 33 1.83 1.67 12.73
N ASP A 34 2.57 2.77 12.94
CA ASP A 34 2.78 3.83 11.94
C ASP A 34 3.80 3.45 10.86
N GLN A 35 4.36 2.24 10.89
CA GLN A 35 5.41 1.80 9.96
C GLN A 35 5.11 0.46 9.25
N CYS A 36 3.85 0.03 9.19
CA CYS A 36 3.45 -1.17 8.45
C CYS A 36 2.62 -0.84 7.20
N GLY A 37 2.39 -1.84 6.36
CA GLY A 37 1.80 -1.70 5.02
C GLY A 37 2.82 -1.22 3.99
N SER A 38 2.40 -0.33 3.11
CA SER A 38 3.27 0.24 2.08
C SER A 38 3.94 1.51 2.58
N VAL A 39 5.26 1.48 2.74
CA VAL A 39 6.06 2.61 3.21
C VAL A 39 6.80 3.24 2.04
N ILE A 40 6.65 4.57 1.85
CA ILE A 40 7.46 5.32 0.88
C ILE A 40 8.84 5.53 1.50
N THR A 41 9.89 5.05 0.83
CA THR A 41 11.27 5.08 1.35
C THR A 41 12.15 6.15 0.70
N ALA A 42 11.76 6.67 -0.46
CA ALA A 42 12.46 7.71 -1.19
C ALA A 42 11.53 8.42 -2.20
N PRO A 43 11.95 9.56 -2.78
CA PRO A 43 11.32 10.08 -3.99
C PRO A 43 11.46 9.11 -5.18
N LEU A 44 10.48 9.10 -6.08
CA LEU A 44 10.55 8.31 -7.31
C LEU A 44 11.75 8.72 -8.18
N ALA A 45 12.49 7.74 -8.68
CA ALA A 45 13.58 7.97 -9.61
C ALA A 45 13.07 8.51 -10.96
N ARG A 46 13.80 9.45 -11.54
CA ARG A 46 13.50 9.99 -12.88
C ARG A 46 13.50 8.87 -13.94
N PRO A 47 12.77 9.04 -15.07
CA PRO A 47 12.79 8.06 -16.15
C PRO A 47 14.20 7.99 -16.75
N VAL A 48 14.65 6.79 -17.08
CA VAL A 48 15.89 6.56 -17.85
C VAL A 48 15.56 6.44 -19.33
N ALA A 49 16.56 6.57 -20.21
CA ALA A 49 16.33 6.40 -21.64
C ALA A 49 15.98 4.94 -21.97
N ALA A 50 15.14 4.72 -22.98
CA ALA A 50 14.62 3.39 -23.32
C ALA A 50 15.68 2.42 -23.87
N ASP A 51 16.79 2.95 -24.38
CA ASP A 51 17.96 2.22 -24.86
C ASP A 51 18.98 1.90 -23.75
N GLU A 52 18.81 2.46 -22.55
CA GLU A 52 19.66 2.11 -21.41
C GLU A 52 19.44 0.66 -20.98
N PRO A 53 20.53 -0.14 -20.82
CA PRO A 53 20.42 -1.50 -20.34
C PRO A 53 19.73 -1.59 -18.97
N CYS A 54 18.71 -2.44 -18.87
CA CYS A 54 18.06 -2.71 -17.59
C CYS A 54 18.91 -3.67 -16.75
N PRO A 55 19.27 -3.32 -15.49
CA PRO A 55 20.08 -4.18 -14.63
C PRO A 55 19.27 -5.31 -13.96
N SER A 56 17.95 -5.35 -14.15
CA SER A 56 17.05 -6.32 -13.52
C SER A 56 16.68 -7.44 -14.50
N THR A 57 16.53 -8.66 -13.99
CA THR A 57 15.95 -9.78 -14.75
C THR A 57 14.42 -9.79 -14.71
N ASP A 58 13.80 -8.94 -13.88
CA ASP A 58 12.35 -8.76 -13.82
C ASP A 58 11.91 -7.73 -14.89
N PRO A 59 11.16 -8.14 -15.93
CA PRO A 59 10.74 -7.25 -17.00
C PRO A 59 9.78 -6.13 -16.51
N VAL A 60 9.11 -6.32 -15.38
CA VAL A 60 8.26 -5.27 -14.78
C VAL A 60 9.12 -4.13 -14.25
N VAL A 61 10.21 -4.46 -13.56
CA VAL A 61 11.19 -3.45 -13.09
C VAL A 61 11.73 -2.66 -14.27
N CYS A 62 12.13 -3.35 -15.34
CA CYS A 62 12.64 -2.69 -16.55
C CYS A 62 11.62 -1.76 -17.20
N ARG A 63 10.34 -2.16 -17.24
CA ARG A 63 9.27 -1.31 -17.73
C ARG A 63 9.10 -0.06 -16.87
N ILE A 64 9.05 -0.21 -15.54
CA ILE A 64 8.84 0.91 -14.63
C ILE A 64 9.94 1.97 -14.81
N ARG A 65 11.20 1.55 -14.99
CA ARG A 65 12.35 2.47 -15.12
C ARG A 65 12.17 3.54 -16.19
N VAL A 66 11.55 3.20 -17.31
CA VAL A 66 11.39 4.07 -18.48
C VAL A 66 10.05 4.82 -18.52
N LEU A 67 9.12 4.52 -17.59
CA LEU A 67 7.82 5.18 -17.55
C LEU A 67 7.97 6.70 -17.36
N PRO A 68 7.14 7.52 -18.04
CA PRO A 68 6.95 8.92 -17.70
C PRO A 68 6.66 9.12 -16.20
N MET A 69 6.98 10.30 -15.67
CA MET A 69 6.88 10.54 -14.22
C MET A 69 5.46 10.43 -13.67
N ASP A 70 4.46 10.88 -14.42
CA ASP A 70 3.05 10.74 -14.08
C ASP A 70 2.62 9.27 -14.05
N GLU A 71 3.02 8.48 -15.03
CA GLU A 71 2.77 7.03 -15.05
C GLU A 71 3.48 6.30 -13.89
N LYS A 72 4.69 6.72 -13.50
CA LYS A 72 5.37 6.18 -12.30
C LYS A 72 4.59 6.47 -11.01
N VAL A 73 4.03 7.67 -10.89
CA VAL A 73 3.20 8.05 -9.72
C VAL A 73 1.96 7.17 -9.65
N GLU A 74 1.27 6.95 -10.78
CA GLU A 74 0.11 6.06 -10.82
C GLU A 74 0.47 4.60 -10.56
N ALA A 75 1.61 4.13 -11.07
CA ALA A 75 2.12 2.79 -10.77
C ALA A 75 2.43 2.62 -9.28
N GLN A 76 3.03 3.63 -8.64
CA GLN A 76 3.30 3.63 -7.20
C GLN A 76 1.99 3.56 -6.40
N ARG A 77 1.00 4.40 -6.73
CA ARG A 77 -0.33 4.40 -6.08
C ARG A 77 -1.02 3.04 -6.21
N THR A 78 -1.04 2.50 -7.43
CA THR A 78 -1.59 1.15 -7.70
C THR A 78 -0.90 0.09 -6.87
N ARG A 79 0.42 0.19 -6.71
CA ARG A 79 1.19 -0.75 -5.89
C ARG A 79 0.87 -0.64 -4.40
N MET A 80 0.65 0.58 -3.89
CA MET A 80 0.19 0.80 -2.51
C MET A 80 -1.20 0.18 -2.29
N SER A 81 -2.14 0.34 -3.24
CA SER A 81 -3.45 -0.32 -3.17
C SER A 81 -3.33 -1.85 -3.19
N TYR A 82 -2.42 -2.40 -3.99
CA TYR A 82 -2.11 -3.84 -3.99
C TYR A 82 -1.60 -4.32 -2.62
N HIS A 83 -0.72 -3.57 -1.96
CA HIS A 83 -0.29 -3.89 -0.59
C HIS A 83 -1.46 -3.88 0.40
N GLY A 84 -2.41 -2.95 0.26
CA GLY A 84 -3.65 -2.95 1.06
C GLY A 84 -4.43 -4.27 0.93
N LEU A 85 -4.57 -4.79 -0.29
CA LEU A 85 -5.22 -6.09 -0.54
C LEU A 85 -4.47 -7.26 0.11
N LEU A 86 -3.13 -7.22 0.14
CA LEU A 86 -2.34 -8.23 0.84
C LEU A 86 -2.57 -8.17 2.36
N GLU A 87 -2.76 -6.99 2.94
CA GLU A 87 -3.11 -6.86 4.35
C GLU A 87 -4.52 -7.38 4.65
N ASP A 88 -5.49 -7.16 3.76
CA ASP A 88 -6.82 -7.77 3.87
C ASP A 88 -6.77 -9.30 3.85
N MET A 89 -5.94 -9.85 2.96
CA MET A 89 -5.71 -11.30 2.89
C MET A 89 -5.10 -11.85 4.19
N ARG A 90 -4.12 -11.15 4.77
CA ARG A 90 -3.49 -11.57 6.03
C ARG A 90 -4.44 -11.49 7.22
N ARG A 91 -5.27 -10.44 7.30
CA ARG A 91 -6.35 -10.36 8.30
C ARG A 91 -7.35 -11.50 8.13
N THR A 92 -7.71 -11.82 6.88
CA THR A 92 -8.62 -12.93 6.58
C THR A 92 -8.01 -14.27 7.01
N GLU A 93 -6.73 -14.50 6.73
CA GLU A 93 -6.01 -15.68 7.22
C GLU A 93 -6.09 -15.77 8.75
N SER A 94 -5.74 -14.70 9.46
CA SER A 94 -5.76 -14.67 10.93
C SER A 94 -7.14 -15.03 11.49
N ALA A 95 -8.19 -14.36 11.00
CA ALA A 95 -9.57 -14.61 11.43
C ALA A 95 -10.04 -16.04 11.12
N MET A 96 -9.65 -16.60 9.97
CA MET A 96 -9.99 -17.99 9.64
C MET A 96 -9.25 -18.99 10.54
N ARG A 97 -7.99 -18.73 10.90
CA ARG A 97 -7.25 -19.56 11.86
C ARG A 97 -7.89 -19.52 13.24
N GLU A 98 -8.29 -18.35 13.73
CA GLU A 98 -9.01 -18.19 15.00
C GLU A 98 -10.35 -18.91 15.00
N ALA A 99 -11.03 -18.95 13.86
CA ALA A 99 -12.27 -19.70 13.66
C ALA A 99 -12.08 -21.22 13.52
N GLY A 100 -10.83 -21.71 13.55
CA GLY A 100 -10.52 -23.14 13.43
C GLY A 100 -10.58 -23.70 12.01
N ALA A 101 -10.51 -22.84 10.98
CA ALA A 101 -10.47 -23.28 9.59
C ALA A 101 -9.18 -24.09 9.31
N THR A 102 -9.30 -25.05 8.41
CA THR A 102 -8.16 -25.84 7.92
C THR A 102 -7.27 -25.02 6.99
N ASP A 103 -6.00 -25.43 6.86
CA ASP A 103 -5.09 -24.78 5.91
C ASP A 103 -5.60 -24.85 4.46
N GLU A 104 -6.36 -25.89 4.10
CA GLU A 104 -6.97 -26.00 2.77
C GLU A 104 -8.03 -24.91 2.54
N GLU A 105 -8.95 -24.75 3.48
CA GLU A 105 -10.01 -23.73 3.39
C GLU A 105 -9.41 -22.33 3.31
N ILE A 106 -8.39 -22.05 4.13
CA ILE A 106 -7.65 -20.79 4.10
C ILE A 106 -6.96 -20.62 2.74
N ALA A 107 -6.22 -21.63 2.26
CA ALA A 107 -5.51 -21.57 0.99
C ALA A 107 -6.46 -21.27 -0.18
N ARG A 108 -7.59 -21.96 -0.26
CA ARG A 108 -8.61 -21.76 -1.30
C ARG A 108 -9.14 -20.32 -1.25
N LYS A 109 -9.51 -19.83 -0.07
CA LYS A 109 -9.98 -18.46 0.13
C LYS A 109 -8.95 -17.42 -0.31
N LEU A 110 -7.68 -17.56 0.09
CA LEU A 110 -6.64 -16.60 -0.25
C LEU A 110 -6.28 -16.61 -1.74
N VAL A 111 -6.29 -17.77 -2.40
CA VAL A 111 -6.08 -17.85 -3.85
C VAL A 111 -7.17 -17.12 -4.61
N ASP A 112 -8.43 -17.28 -4.19
CA ASP A 112 -9.57 -16.58 -4.80
C ASP A 112 -9.47 -15.06 -4.60
N MET A 113 -9.19 -14.62 -3.36
CA MET A 113 -8.97 -13.20 -3.07
C MET A 113 -7.84 -12.61 -3.93
N ARG A 114 -6.74 -13.34 -4.11
CA ARG A 114 -5.62 -12.88 -4.95
C ARG A 114 -5.99 -12.83 -6.43
N ASN A 115 -6.77 -13.77 -6.91
CA ASN A 115 -7.22 -13.77 -8.30
C ASN A 115 -8.18 -12.61 -8.57
N GLN A 116 -9.06 -12.27 -7.62
CA GLN A 116 -9.92 -11.07 -7.69
C GLN A 116 -9.11 -9.77 -7.59
N ALA A 117 -8.08 -9.72 -6.74
CA ALA A 117 -7.18 -8.56 -6.65
C ALA A 117 -6.54 -8.22 -8.00
N LYS A 118 -6.30 -9.22 -8.86
CA LYS A 118 -5.77 -8.96 -10.21
C LYS A 118 -6.75 -8.19 -11.08
N GLU A 119 -8.05 -8.41 -10.93
CA GLU A 119 -9.08 -7.62 -11.62
C GLU A 119 -8.99 -6.15 -11.20
N ILE A 120 -8.80 -5.88 -9.91
CA ILE A 120 -8.63 -4.53 -9.38
C ILE A 120 -7.34 -3.90 -9.90
N THR A 121 -6.21 -4.60 -9.87
CA THR A 121 -4.93 -4.06 -10.39
C THR A 121 -4.89 -3.91 -11.92
N ARG A 122 -5.87 -4.46 -12.63
CA ARG A 122 -6.08 -4.24 -14.08
C ARG A 122 -6.93 -2.99 -14.35
N ALA A 123 -7.55 -2.39 -13.33
CA ALA A 123 -8.22 -1.11 -13.46
C ALA A 123 -7.18 -0.02 -13.79
N GLY A 124 -7.07 0.32 -15.06
CA GLY A 124 -6.02 1.20 -15.61
C GLY A 124 -5.29 0.63 -16.82
N MET A 125 -5.44 -0.68 -17.09
CA MET A 125 -4.99 -1.28 -18.35
C MET A 125 -6.03 -1.05 -19.46
N SER A 126 -5.55 -0.95 -20.69
CA SER A 126 -6.43 -0.98 -21.86
C SER A 126 -7.10 -2.36 -21.99
N PRO A 127 -8.29 -2.46 -22.61
CA PRO A 127 -8.95 -3.74 -22.86
C PRO A 127 -8.07 -4.75 -23.61
N GLU A 128 -7.19 -4.27 -24.49
CA GLU A 128 -6.25 -5.11 -25.24
C GLU A 128 -5.16 -5.71 -24.33
N GLU A 129 -4.58 -4.91 -23.44
CA GLU A 129 -3.59 -5.41 -22.47
C GLU A 129 -4.20 -6.44 -21.51
N VAL A 130 -5.44 -6.21 -21.06
CA VAL A 130 -6.18 -7.17 -20.24
C VAL A 130 -6.39 -8.47 -21.01
N ARG A 131 -6.86 -8.40 -22.27
CA ARG A 131 -7.07 -9.57 -23.11
C ARG A 131 -5.79 -10.40 -23.28
N ILE A 132 -4.66 -9.76 -23.59
CA ILE A 132 -3.36 -10.44 -23.75
C ILE A 132 -2.97 -11.18 -22.47
N LEU A 133 -3.17 -10.55 -21.30
CA LEU A 133 -2.87 -11.18 -20.01
C LEU A 133 -3.76 -12.40 -19.74
N GLU A 134 -5.05 -12.28 -20.06
CA GLU A 134 -6.04 -13.34 -19.87
C GLU A 134 -5.84 -14.51 -20.82
N GLU A 135 -5.51 -14.25 -22.08
CA GLU A 135 -5.14 -15.28 -23.07
C GLU A 135 -3.91 -16.06 -22.60
N ARG A 136 -2.86 -15.35 -22.14
CA ARG A 136 -1.67 -15.99 -21.58
C ARG A 136 -2.00 -16.81 -20.34
N ASN A 137 -2.82 -16.30 -19.43
CA ASN A 137 -3.22 -17.02 -18.22
C ASN A 137 -4.07 -18.25 -18.56
N THR A 138 -4.96 -18.13 -19.55
CA THR A 138 -5.78 -19.24 -20.05
C THR A 138 -4.90 -20.32 -20.69
N ALA A 139 -3.94 -19.95 -21.53
CA ALA A 139 -3.00 -20.89 -22.13
C ALA A 139 -2.15 -21.62 -21.08
N LYS A 140 -1.77 -20.94 -19.99
CA LYS A 140 -0.89 -21.50 -18.95
C LYS A 140 -1.62 -22.29 -17.87
N TYR A 141 -2.81 -21.83 -17.47
CA TYR A 141 -3.53 -22.31 -16.28
C TYR A 141 -4.95 -22.79 -16.59
N GLY A 142 -5.46 -22.59 -17.81
CA GLY A 142 -6.87 -22.85 -18.14
C GLY A 142 -7.86 -21.88 -17.48
N ASN A 143 -7.37 -20.78 -16.90
CA ASN A 143 -8.18 -19.78 -16.19
C ASN A 143 -7.62 -18.37 -16.47
N PRO A 144 -8.46 -17.40 -16.88
CA PRO A 144 -8.01 -16.06 -17.27
C PRO A 144 -7.45 -15.22 -16.09
N LEU A 145 -7.84 -15.53 -14.86
CA LEU A 145 -7.39 -14.82 -13.65
C LEU A 145 -6.07 -15.38 -13.11
N GLY A 146 -5.79 -16.66 -13.33
CA GLY A 146 -4.56 -17.30 -12.88
C GLY A 146 -4.79 -18.73 -12.37
N PRO A 147 -3.81 -19.30 -11.65
CA PRO A 147 -3.91 -20.68 -11.20
C PRO A 147 -5.01 -20.87 -10.15
N THR A 148 -5.58 -22.07 -10.12
CA THR A 148 -6.48 -22.52 -9.05
C THR A 148 -5.70 -22.94 -7.81
N ALA A 149 -6.37 -23.06 -6.66
CA ALA A 149 -5.76 -23.55 -5.44
C ALA A 149 -5.17 -24.96 -5.61
N ASP A 150 -5.87 -25.85 -6.33
CA ASP A 150 -5.40 -27.21 -6.62
C ASP A 150 -4.13 -27.23 -7.49
N GLN A 151 -4.04 -26.34 -8.49
CA GLN A 151 -2.83 -26.19 -9.31
C GLN A 151 -1.65 -25.69 -8.47
N LEU A 152 -1.91 -24.77 -7.54
CA LEU A 152 -0.88 -24.28 -6.63
C LEU A 152 -0.48 -25.36 -5.60
N TYR A 153 -1.43 -26.16 -5.12
CA TYR A 153 -1.14 -27.29 -4.26
C TYR A 153 -0.28 -28.33 -4.98
N ALA A 154 -0.64 -28.71 -6.21
CA ALA A 154 0.17 -29.62 -7.03
C ALA A 154 1.60 -29.09 -7.25
N LYS A 155 1.76 -27.77 -7.39
CA LYS A 155 3.07 -27.13 -7.54
C LYS A 155 3.89 -27.09 -6.23
N TYR A 156 3.25 -26.79 -5.10
CA TYR A 156 3.96 -26.49 -3.84
C TYR A 156 3.99 -27.66 -2.83
N GLY A 157 3.07 -28.62 -2.95
CA GLY A 157 2.98 -29.84 -2.15
C GLY A 157 2.40 -29.67 -0.74
N SER A 158 1.96 -28.47 -0.34
CA SER A 158 1.24 -28.27 0.91
C SER A 158 0.36 -27.02 0.89
N TRP A 159 -0.77 -27.07 1.61
CA TRP A 159 -1.68 -25.94 1.74
C TRP A 159 -1.03 -24.74 2.43
N GLN A 160 -0.20 -24.96 3.45
CA GLN A 160 0.59 -23.90 4.09
C GLN A 160 1.49 -23.15 3.09
N LYS A 161 2.16 -23.84 2.17
CA LYS A 161 2.95 -23.18 1.12
C LYS A 161 2.08 -22.42 0.12
N VAL A 162 0.84 -22.85 -0.14
CA VAL A 162 -0.12 -22.12 -0.97
C VAL A 162 -0.55 -20.83 -0.27
N ILE A 163 -0.84 -20.88 1.03
CA ILE A 163 -1.15 -19.71 1.87
C ILE A 163 0.00 -18.69 1.80
N GLU A 164 1.22 -19.12 2.12
CA GLU A 164 2.41 -18.27 2.06
C GLU A 164 2.62 -17.71 0.65
N ALA A 165 2.47 -18.53 -0.38
CA ALA A 165 2.63 -18.07 -1.76
C ALA A 165 1.62 -16.99 -2.10
N SER A 166 0.38 -17.10 -1.59
CA SER A 166 -0.74 -16.19 -1.87
C SER A 166 -0.53 -14.79 -1.30
N THR A 167 0.22 -14.61 -0.21
CA THR A 167 0.46 -13.29 0.40
C THR A 167 1.80 -12.64 0.01
N ARG A 168 2.64 -13.31 -0.81
CA ARG A 168 3.94 -12.77 -1.26
C ARG A 168 3.81 -11.63 -2.28
N THR A 169 4.73 -10.66 -2.21
CA THR A 169 4.91 -9.55 -3.15
C THR A 169 6.32 -9.53 -3.76
N SER A 170 6.56 -8.69 -4.78
CA SER A 170 7.89 -8.53 -5.41
C SER A 170 8.61 -7.32 -4.83
N SER A 171 9.60 -7.56 -3.97
CA SER A 171 10.40 -6.49 -3.36
C SER A 171 11.22 -5.70 -4.38
N ALA A 172 11.52 -6.27 -5.55
CA ALA A 172 12.22 -5.57 -6.62
C ALA A 172 11.31 -4.49 -7.26
N VAL A 173 10.04 -4.84 -7.52
CA VAL A 173 9.04 -3.87 -7.99
C VAL A 173 8.76 -2.81 -6.93
N ASP A 174 8.69 -3.21 -5.65
CA ASP A 174 8.48 -2.26 -4.55
C ASP A 174 9.60 -1.22 -4.52
N ARG A 175 10.87 -1.67 -4.52
CA ARG A 175 12.03 -0.78 -4.52
C ARG A 175 12.08 0.14 -5.74
N GLU A 176 11.75 -0.35 -6.93
CA GLU A 176 11.73 0.46 -8.15
C GLU A 176 10.66 1.57 -8.07
N LEU A 177 9.57 1.32 -7.36
CA LEU A 177 8.54 2.32 -7.06
C LEU A 177 8.80 3.10 -5.76
N ALA A 178 10.02 3.05 -5.22
CA ALA A 178 10.42 3.69 -3.96
C ALA A 178 9.51 3.32 -2.76
N LEU A 179 9.06 2.07 -2.74
CA LEU A 179 8.25 1.47 -1.69
C LEU A 179 9.02 0.37 -0.95
N GLU A 180 8.62 0.14 0.28
CA GLU A 180 8.92 -1.06 1.05
C GLU A 180 7.61 -1.60 1.63
N TYR A 181 7.31 -2.88 1.38
CA TYR A 181 6.17 -3.55 1.99
C TYR A 181 6.57 -4.16 3.33
N ARG A 182 5.94 -3.70 4.40
CA ARG A 182 6.15 -4.17 5.77
C ARG A 182 4.85 -4.74 6.32
N PRO A 183 4.66 -6.06 6.30
CA PRO A 183 3.40 -6.67 6.68
C PRO A 183 2.92 -6.20 8.07
N CYS A 184 1.69 -5.72 8.19
CA CYS A 184 1.13 -5.28 9.48
C CYS A 184 0.96 -6.44 10.49
N PRO A 185 1.05 -6.17 11.80
CA PRO A 185 0.63 -7.15 12.80
C PRO A 185 -0.84 -7.55 12.59
N VAL A 186 -1.15 -8.83 12.78
CA VAL A 186 -2.50 -9.42 12.73
C VAL A 186 -2.80 -10.19 14.00
#